data_AF-A0A9P8VME5-F1
#
_entry.id   AF-A0A9P8VME5-F1
#
_cell.length_a   1.000
_cell.length_b   1.000
_cell.length_c   1.000
_cell.angle_alpha   90.00
_cell.angle_beta   90.00
_cell.angle_gamma   90.00
#
_symmetry.space_group_name_H-M   'P 1'
#
loop_
_entity.id
_entity.type
_entity.pdbx_description
1 polymer ?
#
loop_
_entity_poly.entity_id
_entity_poly.type
_entity_poly.pdbx_seq_one_letter_code
_entity_poly.pdbx_strand_id
1 'polypeptide(L)'
;ASIAHLPYLLSPRGKAHYRIVTLCNSSVESARLAIETFQPPPETRAYGSPNDLVQDTGVDFIVCSTSVNKYNETIKPSIVASK
;
A
#
# COMPACT_ATOMS: atom_id res chain seq x y z
N ALA A 1 1.14 9.54 4.51
CA ALA A 1 0.20 8.41 4.69
C ALA A 1 -0.18 8.17 6.15
N SER A 2 0.81 7.99 7.05
CA SER A 2 0.60 7.56 8.44
C SER A 2 -0.26 8.49 9.30
N ILE A 3 -0.24 9.80 9.05
CA ILE A 3 -1.02 10.79 9.83
C ILE A 3 -2.41 11.11 9.27
N ALA A 4 -2.75 10.60 8.08
CA ALA A 4 -3.97 11.01 7.36
C ALA A 4 -4.82 9.80 6.94
N HIS A 5 -4.35 9.01 5.98
CA HIS A 5 -5.11 7.85 5.47
C HIS A 5 -5.15 6.70 6.48
N LEU A 6 -4.01 6.40 7.08
CA LEU A 6 -3.86 5.22 7.95
C LEU A 6 -4.80 5.23 9.17
N PRO A 7 -4.97 6.34 9.94
CA PRO A 7 -5.88 6.36 11.07
C PRO A 7 -7.33 6.04 10.68
N TYR A 8 -7.78 6.55 9.53
CA TYR A 8 -9.11 6.22 9.01
C TYR A 8 -9.20 4.74 8.62
N LEU A 9 -8.23 4.22 7.86
CA LEU A 9 -8.23 2.83 7.39
C LEU A 9 -8.20 1.82 8.55
N LEU A 10 -7.59 2.19 9.69
CA LEU A 10 -7.55 1.35 10.89
C LEU A 10 -8.76 1.52 11.82
N SER A 11 -9.57 2.56 11.62
CA SER A 11 -10.79 2.79 12.40
C SER A 11 -11.85 1.72 12.14
N PRO A 12 -12.84 1.51 13.04
CA PRO A 12 -13.94 0.57 12.80
C PRO A 12 -14.69 0.84 11.49
N ARG A 13 -14.91 2.13 11.17
CA ARG A 13 -15.55 2.54 9.92
C ARG A 13 -14.70 2.22 8.70
N GLY A 14 -13.40 2.48 8.76
CA GLY A 14 -12.47 2.13 7.68
C GLY A 14 -12.46 0.62 7.42
N LYS A 15 -12.33 -0.19 8.49
CA LYS A 15 -12.32 -1.65 8.43
C LYS A 15 -13.63 -2.26 7.91
N ALA A 16 -14.75 -1.57 8.05
CA ALA A 16 -16.04 -2.02 7.49
C ALA A 16 -16.09 -1.91 5.96
N HIS A 17 -15.26 -1.06 5.35
CA HIS A 17 -15.27 -0.80 3.90
C HIS A 17 -13.99 -1.21 3.18
N TYR A 18 -12.86 -1.21 3.89
CA TYR A 18 -11.53 -1.40 3.32
C TYR A 18 -10.71 -2.37 4.15
N ARG A 19 -9.88 -3.15 3.46
CA ARG A 19 -8.87 -4.00 4.09
C ARG A 19 -7.52 -3.69 3.46
N ILE A 20 -6.55 -3.37 4.31
CA ILE A 20 -5.16 -3.27 3.87
C ILE A 20 -4.65 -4.70 3.67
N VAL A 21 -4.43 -5.09 2.41
CA VAL A 21 -3.96 -6.43 2.03
C VAL A 21 -2.47 -6.45 1.67
N THR A 22 -1.91 -5.29 1.33
CA THR A 22 -0.54 -5.13 0.85
C THR A 22 0.02 -3.77 1.24
N LEU A 23 1.34 -3.70 1.42
CA LEU A 23 2.08 -2.46 1.60
C LEU A 23 3.34 -2.49 0.73
N CYS A 24 3.52 -1.45 -0.09
CA CYS A 24 4.69 -1.29 -0.95
C CYS A 24 5.53 -0.10 -0.46
N ASN A 25 6.85 -0.28 -0.39
CA ASN A 25 7.80 0.77 -0.08
C ASN A 25 9.03 0.68 -1.01
N SER A 26 10.07 1.49 -0.79
CA SER A 26 11.30 1.48 -1.60
C SER A 26 12.13 0.19 -1.51
N SER A 27 11.85 -0.67 -0.52
CA SER A 27 12.40 -2.02 -0.41
C SER A 27 11.44 -2.90 0.39
N VAL A 28 11.59 -4.22 0.28
CA VAL A 28 10.77 -5.19 1.04
C VAL A 28 11.02 -5.03 2.54
N GLU A 29 12.26 -4.81 2.95
CA GLU A 29 12.65 -4.57 4.35
C GLU A 29 11.98 -3.31 4.89
N SER A 30 12.00 -2.21 4.11
CA SER A 30 11.35 -0.96 4.49
C SER A 30 9.82 -1.11 4.58
N ALA A 31 9.23 -1.98 3.76
CA ALA A 31 7.81 -2.33 3.85
C ALA A 31 7.50 -3.17 5.10
N ARG A 32 8.34 -4.17 5.43
CA ARG A 32 8.21 -4.97 6.66
C ARG A 32 8.34 -4.13 7.92
N LEU A 33 9.33 -3.24 7.99
CA LEU A 33 9.50 -2.30 9.10
C LEU A 33 8.27 -1.41 9.29
N ALA A 34 7.66 -0.95 8.20
CA ALA A 34 6.42 -0.18 8.27
C ALA A 34 5.24 -1.03 8.79
N ILE A 35 5.12 -2.29 8.36
CA ILE A 35 4.10 -3.22 8.88
C ILE A 35 4.30 -3.43 10.39
N GLU A 36 5.53 -3.64 10.85
CA GLU A 36 5.84 -3.79 12.27
C GLU A 36 5.51 -2.53 13.08
N THR A 37 5.84 -1.36 12.53
CA THR A 37 5.64 -0.06 13.20
C THR A 37 4.17 0.32 13.29
N PHE A 38 3.40 0.10 12.22
CA PHE A 38 2.03 0.59 12.10
C PHE A 38 0.95 -0.46 12.35
N GLN A 39 1.35 -1.72 12.52
CA GLN A 39 0.48 -2.84 12.87
C GLN A 39 -0.83 -2.89 12.04
N PRO A 40 -0.75 -2.89 10.68
CA PRO A 40 -1.91 -3.17 9.85
C PRO A 40 -2.35 -4.64 10.06
N PRO A 41 -3.45 -5.10 9.42
CA PRO A 41 -3.87 -6.50 9.52
C PRO A 41 -2.70 -7.48 9.28
N PRO A 42 -2.60 -8.58 10.03
CA PRO A 42 -1.41 -9.45 10.02
C PRO A 42 -1.14 -10.12 8.67
N GLU A 43 -2.18 -10.26 7.84
CA GLU A 43 -2.12 -10.76 6.46
C GLU A 43 -1.56 -9.73 5.45
N THR A 44 -1.14 -8.54 5.90
CA THR A 44 -0.57 -7.51 5.01
C THR A 44 0.74 -7.98 4.41
N ARG A 45 0.78 -8.12 3.08
CA ARG A 45 1.97 -8.54 2.32
C ARG A 45 2.89 -7.35 2.03
N ALA A 46 4.20 -7.57 2.10
CA ALA A 46 5.21 -6.53 1.91
C ALA A 46 5.82 -6.60 0.50
N TYR A 47 5.86 -5.47 -0.20
CA TYR A 47 6.45 -5.32 -1.53
C TYR A 47 7.52 -4.22 -1.54
N GLY A 48 8.57 -4.43 -2.34
CA GLY A 48 9.68 -3.48 -2.50
C GLY A 48 9.64 -2.70 -3.82
N SER A 49 8.75 -3.05 -4.74
CA SER A 49 8.57 -2.33 -5.99
C SER A 49 7.09 -2.29 -6.40
N PRO A 50 6.64 -1.20 -7.06
CA PRO A 50 5.29 -1.13 -7.62
C PRO A 50 5.03 -2.19 -8.68
N ASN A 51 6.06 -2.63 -9.42
CA ASN A 51 5.93 -3.68 -10.43
C ASN A 51 5.56 -5.04 -9.82
N ASP A 52 6.10 -5.36 -8.66
CA ASP A 52 5.75 -6.59 -7.94
C ASP A 52 4.33 -6.48 -7.33
N LEU A 53 3.98 -5.29 -6.83
CA LEU A 53 2.65 -5.01 -6.26
C LEU A 53 1.53 -5.21 -7.28
N VAL A 54 1.69 -4.76 -8.53
CA VAL A 54 0.62 -4.85 -9.54
C VAL A 54 0.34 -6.27 -10.01
N GLN A 55 1.24 -7.22 -9.76
CA GLN A 55 0.99 -8.64 -10.05
C GLN A 55 0.09 -9.30 -9.01
N ASP A 56 -0.22 -8.60 -7.92
CA ASP A 56 -1.05 -9.11 -6.84
C ASP A 56 -2.54 -9.14 -7.24
N THR A 57 -3.07 -10.35 -7.39
CA THR A 57 -4.49 -10.58 -7.73
C THR A 57 -5.43 -10.34 -6.56
N GLY A 58 -4.90 -10.23 -5.32
CA GLY A 58 -5.68 -9.93 -4.12
C GLY A 58 -5.86 -8.44 -3.83
N VAL A 59 -5.44 -7.56 -4.76
CA VAL A 59 -5.55 -6.10 -4.64
C VAL A 59 -6.60 -5.55 -5.60
N ASP A 60 -7.63 -4.92 -5.03
CA ASP A 60 -8.73 -4.29 -5.77
C ASP A 60 -8.40 -2.89 -6.29
N PHE A 61 -7.69 -2.08 -5.50
CA PHE A 61 -7.25 -0.73 -5.89
C PHE A 61 -5.98 -0.33 -5.12
N ILE A 62 -5.23 0.63 -5.67
CA ILE A 62 -3.96 1.10 -5.11
C ILE A 62 -4.04 2.57 -4.72
N VAL A 63 -3.59 2.90 -3.51
CA VAL A 63 -3.43 4.30 -3.05
C VAL A 63 -1.96 4.69 -3.08
N CYS A 64 -1.57 5.57 -4.01
CA CYS A 64 -0.23 6.14 -4.04
C CYS A 64 -0.13 7.37 -3.13
N SER A 65 0.63 7.24 -2.05
CA SER A 65 0.91 8.31 -1.07
C SER A 65 2.38 8.74 -1.06
N THR A 66 3.07 8.63 -2.20
CA THR A 66 4.48 9.06 -2.34
C THR A 66 4.60 10.53 -2.72
N SER A 67 5.80 11.11 -2.55
CA SER A 67 6.11 12.46 -3.04
C SER A 67 5.79 12.60 -4.54
N VAL A 68 5.31 13.77 -4.94
CA VAL A 68 4.94 14.10 -6.34
C VAL A 68 6.08 13.83 -7.31
N ASN A 69 7.33 14.03 -6.88
CA ASN A 69 8.52 13.77 -7.71
C ASN A 69 8.67 12.29 -8.10
N LYS A 70 8.12 11.36 -7.30
CA LYS A 70 8.16 9.92 -7.55
C LYS A 70 6.85 9.38 -8.13
N TYR A 71 5.83 10.24 -8.29
CA TYR A 71 4.48 9.80 -8.59
C TYR A 71 4.39 9.04 -9.91
N ASN A 72 5.04 9.55 -10.96
CA ASN A 72 5.02 8.90 -12.28
C ASN A 72 5.62 7.49 -12.21
N GLU A 73 6.77 7.35 -11.54
CA GLU A 73 7.45 6.06 -11.37
C GLU A 73 6.58 5.07 -10.57
N THR A 74 5.89 5.54 -9.53
CA THR A 74 5.17 4.66 -8.60
C THR A 74 3.75 4.31 -9.03
N ILE A 75 3.04 5.22 -9.72
CA ILE A 75 1.65 5.00 -10.14
C ILE A 75 1.53 4.40 -11.54
N LYS A 76 2.50 4.67 -12.42
CA LYS A 76 2.43 4.23 -13.82
C LYS A 76 2.23 2.72 -13.96
N PRO A 77 2.91 1.85 -13.19
CA PRO A 77 2.66 0.40 -13.26
C PRO A 77 1.20 0.05 -12.98
N SER A 78 0.58 0.69 -11.99
CA SER A 78 -0.83 0.45 -11.63
C SER A 78 -1.79 0.88 -12.74
N ILE A 79 -1.56 2.06 -13.33
CA ILE A 79 -2.37 2.57 -14.43
C ILE A 79 -2.28 1.65 -15.66
N VAL A 80 -1.06 1.21 -16.01
CA VAL A 80 -0.84 0.28 -17.13
C VAL A 80 -1.52 -1.06 -16.87
N ALA A 81 -1.52 -1.52 -15.61
CA ALA A 81 -2.20 -2.74 -15.19
C ALA A 81 -3.71 -2.57 -14.97
N SER A 82 -4.28 -1.38 -15.21
CA SER A 82 -5.69 -1.05 -14.98
C SER A 82 -6.17 -1.34 -13.55
N LYS A 83 -5.34 -1.01 -12.56
CA LYS A 83 -5.61 -1.09 -11.10
C LYS A 83 -5.71 0.29 -10.44
#